data_AF-A0A3C0WJ25-F1
#
_entry.id   AF-A0A3C0WJ25-F1
#
_cell.length_a   1.000
_cell.length_b   1.000
_cell.length_c   1.000
_cell.angle_alpha   90.00
_cell.angle_beta   90.00
_cell.angle_gamma   90.00
#
_symmetry.space_group_name_H-M   'P 1'
#
loop_
_entity.id
_entity.type
_entity.pdbx_description
1 polymer ?
#
loop_
_entity_poly.entity_id
_entity_poly.type
_entity_poly.pdbx_seq_one_letter_code
_entity_poly.pdbx_strand_id
1 'polypeptide(L)'
;PTDLANAVKTAGADVVGMQETDGNGEDVSKEVAKLLGWNHLQQGGRTAVISRFPIVGATPRKWGVFLEIKPETRICVFNCHFAPAPYQPYQL
;
A
#
# COMPACT_ATOMS: atom_id res chain seq x y z
N PRO A 1 -4.19 -4.77 -13.98
CA PRO A 1 -2.87 -4.53 -13.34
C PRO A 1 -1.95 -3.58 -14.13
N THR A 2 -1.80 -3.77 -15.45
CA THR A 2 -0.93 -2.94 -16.30
C THR A 2 -1.30 -1.46 -16.30
N ASP A 3 -2.58 -1.12 -16.49
CA ASP A 3 -3.02 0.28 -16.48
C ASP A 3 -2.77 0.95 -15.12
N LEU A 4 -2.93 0.19 -14.04
CA LEU A 4 -2.64 0.67 -12.69
C LEU A 4 -1.15 0.96 -12.50
N ALA A 5 -0.28 0.06 -12.98
CA ALA A 5 1.17 0.27 -12.97
C ALA A 5 1.57 1.49 -13.82
N ASN A 6 0.92 1.71 -14.97
CA ASN A 6 1.13 2.90 -15.78
C ASN A 6 0.68 4.17 -15.04
N ALA A 7 -0.48 4.15 -14.38
CA ALA A 7 -0.95 5.28 -13.59
C ALA A 7 0.03 5.65 -12.46
N VAL A 8 0.59 4.65 -11.76
CA VAL A 8 1.63 4.87 -10.75
C VAL A 8 2.87 5.54 -11.34
N LYS A 9 3.35 5.07 -12.49
CA LYS A 9 4.52 5.67 -13.19
C LYS A 9 4.22 7.10 -13.65
N THR A 10 3.07 7.33 -14.27
CA THR A 10 2.66 8.66 -14.77
C THR A 10 2.47 9.66 -13.65
N ALA A 11 1.98 9.22 -12.49
CA ALA A 11 1.86 10.07 -11.30
C ALA A 11 3.21 10.47 -10.70
N GLY A 12 4.31 9.80 -11.10
CA GLY A 12 5.62 10.02 -10.48
C GLY A 12 5.68 9.60 -9.01
N ALA A 13 4.82 8.67 -8.60
CA ALA A 13 4.78 8.20 -7.22
C ALA A 13 6.02 7.35 -6.90
N ASP A 14 6.44 7.38 -5.63
CA ASP A 14 7.53 6.54 -5.11
C ASP A 14 7.04 5.46 -4.14
N VAL A 15 5.89 5.72 -3.49
CA VAL A 15 5.24 4.87 -2.51
C VAL A 15 3.74 5.00 -2.73
N VAL A 16 3.03 3.88 -2.72
CA VAL A 16 1.58 3.85 -2.92
C VAL A 16 0.95 2.96 -1.85
N GLY A 17 0.01 3.54 -1.09
CA GLY A 17 -0.92 2.79 -0.26
C GLY A 17 -2.09 2.33 -1.12
N MET A 18 -2.40 1.04 -1.07
CA MET A 18 -3.47 0.41 -1.84
C MET A 18 -4.53 -0.15 -0.90
N GLN A 19 -5.80 0.07 -1.24
CA GLN A 19 -6.96 -0.48 -0.55
C GLN A 19 -7.83 -1.24 -1.55
N GLU A 20 -8.70 -2.12 -1.03
CA GLU A 20 -9.57 -2.98 -1.84
C GLU A 20 -8.80 -3.78 -2.91
N THR A 21 -7.67 -4.36 -2.52
CA THR A 21 -6.71 -4.96 -3.46
C THR A 21 -7.11 -6.34 -3.98
N ASP A 22 -8.16 -6.95 -3.42
CA ASP A 22 -8.68 -8.23 -3.92
C ASP A 22 -9.43 -8.02 -5.24
N GLY A 23 -8.87 -8.57 -6.32
CA GLY A 23 -9.55 -8.73 -7.61
C GLY A 23 -9.68 -10.21 -7.93
N ASN A 24 -10.92 -10.72 -8.06
CA ASN A 24 -11.18 -12.13 -8.36
C ASN A 24 -10.51 -13.14 -7.39
N GLY A 25 -10.36 -12.75 -6.11
CA GLY A 25 -9.75 -13.58 -5.07
C GLY A 25 -8.21 -13.49 -5.00
N GLU A 26 -7.59 -12.67 -5.85
CA GLU A 26 -6.14 -12.46 -5.89
C GLU A 26 -5.76 -11.05 -5.42
N ASP A 27 -4.60 -10.92 -4.77
CA ASP A 27 -4.05 -9.63 -4.36
C ASP A 27 -3.43 -8.90 -5.56
N VAL A 28 -4.20 -8.01 -6.19
CA VAL A 28 -3.77 -7.23 -7.36
C VAL A 28 -2.55 -6.37 -7.07
N SER A 29 -2.37 -5.93 -5.81
CA SER A 29 -1.24 -5.06 -5.43
C SER A 29 0.12 -5.75 -5.59
N LYS A 30 0.18 -7.08 -5.42
CA LYS A 30 1.39 -7.86 -5.62
C LYS A 30 1.81 -7.90 -7.09
N GLU A 31 0.85 -8.07 -8.00
CA GLU A 31 1.11 -8.06 -9.44
C GLU A 31 1.50 -6.66 -9.93
N VAL A 32 0.89 -5.61 -9.38
CA VAL A 32 1.31 -4.22 -9.68
C VAL A 32 2.75 -3.97 -9.25
N ALA A 33 3.12 -4.34 -8.01
CA ALA A 33 4.50 -4.23 -7.54
C ALA A 33 5.49 -4.99 -8.44
N LYS A 34 5.14 -6.21 -8.84
CA LYS A 34 5.96 -7.03 -9.76
C LYS A 34 6.18 -6.34 -11.10
N LEU A 35 5.13 -5.77 -11.71
CA LEU A 35 5.23 -5.03 -12.98
C LEU A 35 6.08 -3.76 -12.86
N LEU A 36 6.12 -3.14 -11.68
CA LEU A 36 6.93 -1.96 -11.39
C LEU A 36 8.38 -2.31 -10.99
N GLY A 37 8.65 -3.57 -10.62
CA GLY A 37 9.92 -3.96 -9.99
C GLY A 37 10.07 -3.39 -8.57
N TRP A 38 8.96 -3.25 -7.84
CA TRP A 38 8.89 -2.60 -6.53
C TRP A 38 8.71 -3.62 -5.39
N ASN A 39 8.97 -3.16 -4.18
CA ASN A 39 8.70 -3.90 -2.95
C ASN A 39 7.20 -3.90 -2.66
N HIS A 40 6.71 -4.97 -2.02
CA HIS A 40 5.31 -5.16 -1.65
C HIS A 40 5.21 -5.60 -0.19
N LEU A 41 4.27 -5.01 0.55
CA LEU A 41 3.88 -5.47 1.88
C LEU A 41 2.36 -5.52 1.97
N GLN A 42 1.82 -6.73 2.07
CA GLN A 42 0.41 -6.94 2.41
C GLN A 42 0.18 -6.61 3.90
N GLN A 43 -0.71 -5.65 4.15
CA GLN A 43 -1.10 -5.23 5.50
C GLN A 43 -2.26 -6.05 6.06
N GLY A 44 -2.96 -6.81 5.19
CA GLY A 44 -4.14 -7.60 5.52
C GLY A 44 -5.43 -6.85 5.18
N GLY A 45 -6.58 -7.53 5.24
CA GLY A 45 -7.88 -6.90 5.00
C GLY A 45 -7.96 -6.17 3.65
N ARG A 46 -7.38 -6.74 2.58
CA ARG A 46 -7.43 -6.18 1.22
C ARG A 46 -6.63 -4.87 1.08
N THR A 47 -5.59 -4.69 1.89
CA THR A 47 -4.72 -3.52 1.86
C THR A 47 -3.25 -3.90 1.74
N ALA A 48 -2.48 -3.03 1.09
CA ALA A 48 -1.04 -3.20 0.92
C ALA A 48 -0.34 -1.85 0.74
N VAL A 49 0.97 -1.83 0.96
CA VAL A 49 1.86 -0.76 0.49
C VAL A 49 2.81 -1.33 -0.54
N ILE A 50 2.98 -0.62 -1.64
CA ILE A 50 4.03 -0.87 -2.62
C ILE A 50 5.00 0.29 -2.64
N SER A 51 6.29 0.00 -2.79
CA SER A 51 7.34 1.00 -2.63
C SER A 51 8.54 0.73 -3.53
N ARG A 52 9.01 1.79 -4.21
CA ARG A 52 10.31 1.77 -4.92
C ARG A 52 11.47 1.57 -3.94
N PHE A 53 11.34 2.08 -2.72
CA PHE A 53 12.34 1.96 -1.66
C PHE A 53 12.19 0.65 -0.86
N PRO A 54 13.28 0.10 -0.30
CA PRO A 54 13.23 -1.09 0.55
C PRO A 54 12.26 -0.94 1.72
N ILE A 55 11.46 -1.99 1.94
CA ILE A 55 10.61 -2.12 3.12
C ILE A 55 11.43 -2.80 4.21
N VAL A 56 11.72 -2.07 5.29
CA VAL A 56 12.61 -2.52 6.37
C VAL A 56 11.85 -2.97 7.62
N GLY A 57 10.52 -2.83 7.61
CA GLY A 57 9.66 -3.33 8.68
C GLY A 57 8.24 -2.77 8.60
N ALA A 58 7.43 -3.11 9.59
CA ALA A 58 6.10 -2.56 9.77
C ALA A 58 5.80 -2.37 11.26
N THR A 59 4.85 -1.50 11.58
CA THR A 59 4.33 -1.38 12.95
C THR A 59 3.63 -2.68 13.38
N PRO A 60 3.36 -2.88 14.68
CA PRO A 60 2.39 -3.89 15.10
C PRO A 60 1.10 -3.77 14.28
N ARG A 61 0.50 -4.91 13.91
CA ARG A 61 -0.69 -4.99 13.04
C ARG A 61 -0.52 -4.43 11.62
N LYS A 62 0.70 -4.03 11.22
CA LYS A 62 1.07 -3.59 9.87
C LYS A 62 0.36 -2.33 9.36
N TRP A 63 -0.18 -1.47 10.21
CA TRP A 63 -0.84 -0.23 9.76
C TRP A 63 0.15 0.84 9.24
N GLY A 64 1.36 0.87 9.80
CA GLY A 64 2.47 1.66 9.31
C GLY A 64 3.56 0.78 8.70
N VAL A 65 4.19 1.27 7.64
CA VAL A 65 5.28 0.60 6.93
C VAL A 65 6.54 1.45 7.01
N PHE A 66 7.63 0.84 7.46
CA PHE A 66 8.93 1.50 7.54
C PHE A 66 9.68 1.32 6.22
N LEU A 67 10.07 2.45 5.62
CA LEU A 67 10.82 2.49 4.36
C LEU A 67 12.18 3.15 4.60
N GLU A 68 13.22 2.61 3.98
CA GLU A 68 14.55 3.24 3.95
C GLU A 68 14.72 3.99 2.62
N ILE A 69 14.57 5.31 2.65
CA ILE A 69 14.57 6.14 1.43
C ILE A 69 15.98 6.57 0.99
N LYS A 70 16.91 6.60 1.95
CA LYS A 70 18.36 6.86 1.80
C LYS A 70 19.06 6.18 3.00
N PRO A 71 20.39 5.95 2.96
CA PRO A 71 21.12 5.43 4.11
C PRO A 71 20.79 6.21 5.38
N GLU A 72 20.44 5.47 6.44
CA GLU A 72 20.09 6.02 7.77
C GLU A 72 18.83 6.91 7.80
N THR A 73 18.14 7.09 6.67
CA THR A 73 16.92 7.90 6.58
C THR A 73 15.72 6.99 6.40
N ARG A 74 14.92 6.87 7.46
CA ARG A 74 13.70 6.06 7.46
C ARG A 74 12.46 6.94 7.59
N ILE A 75 11.41 6.55 6.89
CA ILE A 75 10.07 7.13 7.05
C ILE A 75 9.09 6.03 7.45
N CYS A 76 8.02 6.41 8.14
CA CYS A 76 6.89 5.54 8.43
C CYS A 76 5.68 6.02 7.64
N VAL A 77 5.15 5.18 6.76
CA VAL A 77 4.00 5.50 5.91
C VAL A 77 2.79 4.76 6.44
N PHE A 78 1.71 5.49 6.70
CA PHE A 78 0.43 4.91 7.12
C PHE A 78 -0.52 4.80 5.95
N ASN A 79 -1.01 3.59 5.72
CA ASN A 79 -2.09 3.32 4.78
C ASN A 79 -3.30 2.82 5.59
N CYS A 80 -4.33 3.65 5.67
CA CYS A 80 -5.48 3.44 6.55
C CYS A 80 -6.75 3.20 5.73
N HIS A 81 -7.34 2.02 5.89
CA HIS A 81 -8.64 1.68 5.31
C HIS A 81 -9.66 1.60 6.45
N PHE A 82 -10.41 2.68 6.65
CA PHE A 82 -11.41 2.75 7.70
C PHE A 82 -12.67 1.99 7.34
N ALA A 83 -13.44 1.59 8.37
CA ALA A 83 -14.73 0.95 8.15
C ALA A 83 -15.66 1.88 7.35
N PRO A 84 -16.39 1.36 6.35
CA PRO A 84 -17.32 2.17 5.56
C PRO A 84 -18.56 2.57 6.37
N ALA A 85 -18.85 1.88 7.47
CA ALA A 85 -19.97 2.15 8.37
C ALA A 85 -19.70 1.63 9.80
N PRO A 86 -20.35 2.21 10.83
CA PRO A 86 -21.19 3.40 10.75
C PRO A 86 -20.36 4.68 10.60
N TYR A 87 -20.75 5.53 9.65
CA TYR A 87 -20.36 6.94 9.58
C TYR A 87 -21.15 7.69 10.66
N GLN A 88 -20.56 7.78 11.84
CA GLN A 88 -21.13 8.61 12.91
C GLN A 88 -20.93 10.10 12.61
N PRO A 89 -21.86 10.98 13.04
CA PRO A 89 -22.98 10.72 13.96
C PRO A 89 -24.33 10.37 13.28
N TYR A 90 -24.37 10.21 11.95
CA TYR A 90 -25.65 10.15 11.21
C TYR A 90 -26.27 8.76 11.09
N GLN A 91 -25.52 7.70 11.41
CA GLN A 91 -26.04 6.33 11.46
C GLN A 91 -26.26 5.94 12.93
N LEU A 92 -27.49 6.21 13.42
CA LEU A 92 -28.08 5.66 14.65
C LEU A 92 -29.04 4.53 14.29
#